data_AF-A0A355G648-F1
#
_entry.id   AF-A0A355G648-F1
#
_cell.length_a   1.000
_cell.length_b   1.000
_cell.length_c   1.000
_cell.angle_alpha   90.00
_cell.angle_beta   90.00
_cell.angle_gamma   90.00
#
_symmetry.space_group_name_H-M   'P 1'
#
loop_
_entity.id
_entity.type
_entity.pdbx_description
1 polymer ?
#
loop_
_entity_poly.entity_id
_entity_poly.type
_entity_poly.pdbx_seq_one_letter_code
_entity_poly.pdbx_strand_id
1 'polypeptide(L)'
;MKPWEQDMLSYIRNQGVAVCLTAMVLQTAFADESQTDPFRPFPDQLAPSLFNEVEDKAFGGILEEEKALYYYVLKHLQETSLADQKQAAEFNLQQRRSEMKLFREHPEREFPVFLDLFKNSDRYKGRLVTLTGRVRKLMHYPAADDNQYGINTLYEAWMFTDDSQQNPTVVICTEVPPALKDGLPDGTDVIDHVTVTGYLFKMYVYNAQDTSRVAPLILAKQLEWNPRTVDEQGGRLFSQILAGTLIILIAGIAIAIWKASQRDKRFRDRRG
;
A
#
# COMPACT_ATOMS: atom_id res chain seq x y z
N MET A 1 41.69 -50.38 -43.24
CA MET A 1 41.06 -49.32 -42.40
C MET A 1 39.60 -49.66 -42.26
N LYS A 2 39.12 -49.81 -41.02
CA LYS A 2 37.85 -50.49 -40.74
C LYS A 2 36.67 -49.50 -40.77
N PRO A 3 35.45 -49.93 -41.16
CA PRO A 3 34.32 -49.03 -41.48
C PRO A 3 33.70 -48.30 -40.28
N TRP A 4 34.20 -48.51 -39.06
CA TRP A 4 33.61 -47.98 -37.83
C TRP A 4 34.31 -46.74 -37.26
N GLU A 5 35.44 -46.31 -37.84
CA GLU A 5 36.15 -45.09 -37.41
C GLU A 5 35.56 -43.80 -38.00
N GLN A 6 34.73 -43.88 -39.05
CA GLN A 6 34.04 -42.71 -39.62
C GLN A 6 32.77 -42.31 -38.85
N ASP A 7 32.15 -43.26 -38.14
CA ASP A 7 30.90 -43.01 -37.40
C ASP A 7 31.12 -42.40 -36.01
N MET A 8 32.30 -42.54 -35.41
CA MET A 8 32.61 -41.89 -34.13
C MET A 8 32.89 -40.38 -34.27
N LEU A 9 33.43 -39.95 -35.41
CA LEU A 9 33.69 -38.52 -35.66
C LEU A 9 32.42 -37.76 -36.07
N SER A 10 31.40 -38.45 -36.61
CA SER A 10 30.11 -37.84 -36.94
C SER A 10 29.22 -37.65 -35.69
N TYR A 11 29.34 -38.53 -34.68
CA TYR A 11 28.59 -38.43 -33.42
C TYR A 11 29.12 -37.30 -32.51
N ILE A 12 30.45 -37.12 -32.43
CA ILE A 12 31.08 -36.07 -31.62
C ILE A 12 30.86 -34.68 -32.24
N ARG A 13 30.72 -34.58 -33.58
CA ARG A 13 30.42 -33.31 -34.26
C ARG A 13 28.99 -32.81 -34.03
N ASN A 14 28.07 -33.69 -33.63
CA ASN A 14 26.66 -33.34 -33.37
C ASN A 14 26.37 -32.97 -31.89
N GLN A 15 27.22 -33.39 -30.95
CA GLN A 15 27.11 -33.02 -29.53
C GLN A 15 27.69 -31.64 -29.23
N GLY A 16 28.66 -31.15 -30.03
CA GLY A 16 29.23 -29.80 -29.88
C GLY A 16 28.35 -28.66 -30.38
N VAL A 17 27.35 -28.94 -31.23
CA VAL A 17 26.45 -27.91 -31.79
C VAL A 17 25.22 -27.70 -30.90
N ALA A 18 24.75 -28.74 -30.20
CA ALA A 18 23.58 -28.66 -29.34
C ALA A 18 23.83 -27.90 -28.02
N VAL A 19 25.05 -27.96 -27.46
CA VAL A 19 25.41 -27.23 -26.22
C VAL A 19 25.71 -25.76 -26.48
N CYS A 20 26.20 -25.40 -27.67
CA CYS A 20 26.36 -24.00 -28.05
C CYS A 20 25.04 -23.32 -28.42
N LEU A 21 24.03 -24.07 -28.90
CA LEU A 21 22.71 -23.50 -29.21
C LEU A 21 21.88 -23.21 -27.96
N THR A 22 21.96 -24.00 -26.88
CA THR A 22 21.26 -23.67 -25.63
C THR A 22 21.92 -22.52 -24.87
N ALA A 23 23.25 -22.40 -24.92
CA ALA A 23 23.95 -21.25 -24.38
C ALA A 23 23.75 -19.98 -25.23
N MET A 24 23.64 -20.09 -26.57
CA MET A 24 23.35 -18.95 -27.45
C MET A 24 21.89 -18.49 -27.40
N VAL A 25 20.93 -19.38 -27.15
CA VAL A 25 19.53 -18.97 -26.98
C VAL A 25 19.33 -18.22 -25.65
N LEU A 26 20.11 -18.53 -24.61
CA LEU A 26 20.12 -17.69 -23.40
C LEU A 26 20.91 -16.39 -23.58
N GLN A 27 21.96 -16.34 -24.39
CA GLN A 27 22.75 -15.11 -24.60
C GLN A 27 22.10 -14.12 -25.58
N THR A 28 21.23 -14.56 -26.47
CA THR A 28 20.50 -13.67 -27.39
C THR A 28 19.30 -12.99 -26.74
N ALA A 29 18.89 -13.39 -25.53
CA ALA A 29 17.90 -12.66 -24.74
C ALA A 29 18.49 -11.44 -23.98
N PHE A 30 19.82 -11.32 -23.91
CA PHE A 30 20.52 -10.25 -23.16
C PHE A 30 21.33 -9.29 -24.05
N ALA A 31 21.16 -9.36 -25.37
CA ALA A 31 21.85 -8.49 -26.32
C ALA A 31 20.86 -7.57 -27.06
N ASP A 32 20.17 -6.73 -26.30
CA ASP A 32 19.55 -5.51 -26.81
C ASP A 32 19.64 -4.40 -25.75
N GLU A 33 20.88 -4.02 -25.42
CA GLU A 33 21.23 -2.79 -24.69
C GLU A 33 21.96 -1.85 -25.65
N SER A 34 21.20 -1.04 -26.41
CA SER A 34 21.65 0.33 -26.75
C SER A 34 20.54 1.20 -27.36
N GLN A 35 19.28 0.99 -26.98
CA GLN A 35 18.26 2.03 -27.16
C GLN A 35 17.87 2.50 -25.77
N THR A 36 18.46 3.63 -25.35
CA THR A 36 17.92 4.43 -24.25
C THR A 36 16.52 4.85 -24.66
N ASP A 37 15.55 4.01 -24.31
CA ASP A 37 14.13 4.28 -24.44
C ASP A 37 13.81 5.48 -23.54
N PRO A 38 13.38 6.63 -24.10
CA PRO A 38 13.01 7.81 -23.31
C PRO A 38 11.78 7.56 -22.40
N PHE A 39 11.19 6.35 -22.42
CA PHE A 39 10.03 5.93 -21.63
C PHE A 39 10.23 4.66 -20.79
N ARG A 40 11.47 4.21 -20.55
CA ARG A 40 11.81 3.35 -19.39
C ARG A 40 12.26 4.23 -18.21
N PRO A 41 11.39 4.72 -17.31
CA PRO A 41 11.88 5.58 -16.23
C PRO A 41 12.65 4.80 -15.15
N PHE A 42 12.39 3.48 -14.96
CA PHE A 42 13.09 2.65 -13.96
C PHE A 42 13.39 1.25 -14.54
N PRO A 43 14.67 0.85 -14.69
CA PRO A 43 15.05 -0.46 -15.23
C PRO A 43 14.61 -1.64 -14.34
N ASP A 44 14.36 -1.39 -13.06
CA ASP A 44 14.13 -2.42 -12.05
C ASP A 44 12.64 -2.58 -11.67
N GLN A 45 11.71 -2.49 -12.63
CA GLN A 45 10.30 -2.85 -12.38
C GLN A 45 9.96 -4.22 -12.96
N LEU A 46 9.21 -5.01 -12.21
CA LEU A 46 8.62 -6.25 -12.72
C LEU A 46 7.61 -5.95 -13.84
N ALA A 47 7.67 -6.76 -14.89
CA ALA A 47 6.69 -6.71 -15.96
C ALA A 47 5.30 -7.13 -15.44
N PRO A 48 4.22 -6.36 -15.70
CA PRO A 48 2.87 -6.73 -15.26
C PRO A 48 2.41 -8.11 -15.76
N SER A 49 2.94 -8.58 -16.90
CA SER A 49 2.64 -9.89 -17.47
C SER A 49 3.05 -11.06 -16.56
N LEU A 50 3.99 -10.86 -15.63
CA LEU A 50 4.34 -11.87 -14.62
C LEU A 50 3.16 -12.19 -13.70
N PHE A 51 2.20 -11.27 -13.55
CA PHE A 51 1.05 -11.41 -12.66
C PHE A 51 -0.20 -11.96 -13.37
N ASN A 52 -0.11 -12.31 -14.65
CA ASN A 52 -1.27 -12.80 -15.42
C ASN A 52 -1.84 -14.11 -14.89
N GLU A 53 -1.00 -14.94 -14.28
CA GLU A 53 -1.38 -16.22 -13.66
C GLU A 53 -1.91 -16.05 -12.23
N VAL A 54 -1.86 -14.84 -11.67
CA VAL A 54 -2.35 -14.56 -10.31
C VAL A 54 -3.86 -14.37 -10.33
N GLU A 55 -4.56 -15.25 -9.61
CA GLU A 55 -6.01 -15.31 -9.61
C GLU A 55 -6.61 -14.33 -8.61
N ASP A 56 -7.39 -13.38 -9.12
CA ASP A 56 -8.20 -12.50 -8.28
C ASP A 56 -9.37 -13.26 -7.67
N LYS A 57 -9.66 -12.97 -6.42
CA LYS A 57 -10.82 -13.47 -5.67
C LYS A 57 -10.84 -15.00 -5.53
N ALA A 58 -9.70 -15.66 -5.69
CA ALA A 58 -9.54 -17.06 -5.36
C ALA A 58 -9.71 -17.27 -3.84
N PHE A 59 -10.40 -18.36 -3.48
CA PHE A 59 -10.51 -18.79 -2.08
C PHE A 59 -9.21 -19.49 -1.66
N GLY A 60 -8.81 -19.33 -0.39
CA GLY A 60 -7.61 -19.98 0.17
C GLY A 60 -6.40 -19.06 0.35
N GLY A 61 -6.52 -17.78 0.02
CA GLY A 61 -5.45 -16.80 0.24
C GLY A 61 -4.41 -16.82 -0.88
N ILE A 62 -3.13 -16.97 -0.57
CA ILE A 62 -2.07 -17.15 -1.58
C ILE A 62 -2.06 -18.61 -2.03
N LEU A 63 -2.25 -18.86 -3.32
CA LEU A 63 -2.28 -20.21 -3.89
C LEU A 63 -0.86 -20.80 -3.96
N GLU A 64 -0.75 -22.12 -4.01
CA GLU A 64 0.55 -22.81 -4.06
C GLU A 64 1.35 -22.41 -5.30
N GLU A 65 0.70 -22.31 -6.45
CA GLU A 65 1.24 -21.84 -7.73
C GLU A 65 1.68 -20.36 -7.69
N GLU A 66 1.06 -19.55 -6.83
CA GLU A 66 1.39 -18.13 -6.69
C GLU A 66 2.57 -17.89 -5.74
N LYS A 67 2.92 -18.85 -4.86
CA LYS A 67 3.95 -18.67 -3.82
C LYS A 67 5.31 -18.27 -4.38
N ALA A 68 5.73 -18.89 -5.47
CA ALA A 68 7.01 -18.59 -6.11
C ALA A 68 7.09 -17.12 -6.53
N LEU A 69 6.05 -16.63 -7.22
CA LEU A 69 5.96 -15.23 -7.63
C LEU A 69 5.79 -14.29 -6.43
N TYR A 70 4.95 -14.66 -5.46
CA TYR A 70 4.72 -13.90 -4.23
C TYR A 70 6.05 -13.57 -3.51
N TYR A 71 6.90 -14.57 -3.28
CA TYR A 71 8.20 -14.34 -2.65
C TYR A 71 9.20 -13.66 -3.58
N TYR A 72 9.14 -13.92 -4.89
CA TYR A 72 9.98 -13.21 -5.86
C TYR A 72 9.70 -11.70 -5.85
N VAL A 73 8.42 -11.29 -5.78
CA VAL A 73 8.02 -9.89 -5.69
C VAL A 73 8.56 -9.25 -4.40
N LEU A 74 8.42 -9.92 -3.25
CA LEU A 74 8.94 -9.42 -1.98
C LEU A 74 10.47 -9.29 -2.01
N LYS A 75 11.17 -10.28 -2.57
CA LYS A 75 12.63 -10.24 -2.74
C LYS A 75 13.05 -9.07 -3.64
N HIS A 76 12.39 -8.91 -4.77
CA HIS A 76 12.64 -7.81 -5.69
C HIS A 76 12.43 -6.44 -5.00
N LEU A 77 11.36 -6.29 -4.22
CA LEU A 77 11.12 -5.08 -3.44
C LEU A 77 12.19 -4.81 -2.38
N GLN A 78 12.83 -5.84 -1.80
CA GLN A 78 13.95 -5.65 -0.89
C GLN A 78 15.19 -5.07 -1.59
N GLU A 79 15.44 -5.53 -2.83
CA GLU A 79 16.60 -5.16 -3.66
C GLU A 79 16.43 -3.80 -4.34
N THR A 80 15.21 -3.42 -4.71
CA THR A 80 14.91 -2.11 -5.30
C THR A 80 14.89 -1.02 -4.22
N SER A 81 15.48 0.14 -4.49
CA SER A 81 15.47 1.25 -3.52
C SER A 81 14.04 1.78 -3.30
N LEU A 82 13.73 2.24 -2.09
CA LEU A 82 12.41 2.81 -1.80
C LEU A 82 12.13 4.08 -2.63
N ALA A 83 13.16 4.84 -2.97
CA ALA A 83 13.04 6.02 -3.80
C ALA A 83 12.56 5.64 -5.21
N ASP A 84 13.16 4.62 -5.82
CA ASP A 84 12.77 4.13 -7.15
C ASP A 84 11.36 3.54 -7.12
N GLN A 85 11.02 2.79 -6.06
CA GLN A 85 9.66 2.27 -5.86
C GLN A 85 8.62 3.39 -5.81
N LYS A 86 8.90 4.48 -5.08
CA LYS A 86 8.00 5.65 -4.99
C LYS A 86 7.90 6.39 -6.31
N GLN A 87 9.02 6.58 -6.99
CA GLN A 87 9.05 7.28 -8.27
C GLN A 87 8.27 6.51 -9.35
N ALA A 88 8.39 5.18 -9.34
CA ALA A 88 7.58 4.26 -10.13
C ALA A 88 6.08 4.36 -9.85
N ALA A 89 5.69 4.33 -8.57
CA ALA A 89 4.29 4.47 -8.15
C ALA A 89 3.70 5.82 -8.56
N GLU A 90 4.46 6.91 -8.38
CA GLU A 90 4.07 8.25 -8.79
C GLU A 90 3.89 8.35 -10.31
N PHE A 91 4.82 7.77 -11.08
CA PHE A 91 4.68 7.69 -12.53
C PHE A 91 3.40 6.94 -12.92
N ASN A 92 3.11 5.78 -12.32
CA ASN A 92 1.88 5.02 -12.57
C ASN A 92 0.62 5.85 -12.26
N LEU A 93 0.62 6.58 -11.15
CA LEU A 93 -0.48 7.47 -10.76
C LEU A 93 -0.67 8.60 -11.78
N GLN A 94 0.41 9.26 -12.21
CA GLN A 94 0.35 10.35 -13.20
C GLN A 94 -0.18 9.86 -14.55
N GLN A 95 0.29 8.69 -15.02
CA GLN A 95 -0.26 8.05 -16.22
C GLN A 95 -1.76 7.83 -16.07
N ARG A 96 -2.21 7.24 -14.95
CA ARG A 96 -3.63 6.99 -14.71
C ARG A 96 -4.46 8.29 -14.65
N ARG A 97 -3.95 9.34 -14.01
CA ARG A 97 -4.59 10.66 -13.98
C ARG A 97 -4.73 11.24 -15.39
N SER A 98 -3.71 11.08 -16.24
CA SER A 98 -3.72 11.58 -17.62
C SER A 98 -4.75 10.87 -18.52
N GLU A 99 -5.14 9.65 -18.21
CA GLU A 99 -6.17 8.90 -18.95
C GLU A 99 -7.58 9.48 -18.73
N MET A 100 -7.80 10.14 -17.58
CA MET A 100 -9.12 10.59 -17.13
C MET A 100 -9.33 12.10 -17.35
N LYS A 101 -10.37 12.45 -18.12
CA LYS A 101 -10.72 13.85 -18.44
C LYS A 101 -10.79 14.73 -17.18
N LEU A 102 -11.43 14.25 -16.11
CA LEU A 102 -11.61 15.00 -14.87
C LEU A 102 -10.26 15.47 -14.27
N PHE A 103 -9.27 14.59 -14.20
CA PHE A 103 -7.97 14.90 -13.58
C PHE A 103 -7.01 15.61 -14.53
N ARG A 104 -7.25 15.53 -15.85
CA ARG A 104 -6.59 16.41 -16.82
C ARG A 104 -7.05 17.86 -16.71
N GLU A 105 -8.36 18.08 -16.55
CA GLU A 105 -8.95 19.42 -16.48
C GLU A 105 -8.80 20.05 -15.08
N HIS A 106 -8.74 19.21 -14.04
CA HIS A 106 -8.61 19.61 -12.64
C HIS A 106 -7.43 18.91 -11.96
N PRO A 107 -6.18 19.26 -12.30
CA PRO A 107 -4.99 18.63 -11.75
C PRO A 107 -4.84 18.84 -10.23
N GLU A 108 -5.49 19.85 -9.65
CA GLU A 108 -5.52 20.14 -8.22
C GLU A 108 -6.38 19.14 -7.42
N ARG A 109 -7.28 18.40 -8.08
CA ARG A 109 -8.14 17.43 -7.39
C ARG A 109 -7.33 16.22 -6.94
N GLU A 110 -7.59 15.82 -5.70
CA GLU A 110 -7.10 14.58 -5.14
C GLU A 110 -7.66 13.38 -5.92
N PHE A 111 -6.78 12.45 -6.29
CA PHE A 111 -7.19 11.23 -6.97
C PHE A 111 -7.56 10.17 -5.92
N PRO A 112 -8.76 9.59 -5.97
CA PRO A 112 -9.16 8.55 -5.02
C PRO A 112 -8.52 7.22 -5.41
N VAL A 113 -7.24 7.05 -5.05
CA VAL A 113 -6.38 5.93 -5.48
C VAL A 113 -6.99 4.59 -5.09
N PHE A 114 -7.48 4.44 -3.85
CA PHE A 114 -8.06 3.18 -3.41
C PHE A 114 -9.34 2.88 -4.20
N LEU A 115 -10.23 3.86 -4.35
CA LEU A 115 -11.50 3.64 -5.05
C LEU A 115 -11.29 3.25 -6.52
N ASP A 116 -10.37 3.91 -7.21
CA ASP A 116 -10.05 3.59 -8.61
C ASP A 116 -9.34 2.25 -8.74
N LEU A 117 -8.39 1.95 -7.85
CA LEU A 117 -7.70 0.67 -7.79
C LEU A 117 -8.68 -0.48 -7.55
N PHE A 118 -9.58 -0.35 -6.58
CA PHE A 118 -10.55 -1.38 -6.23
C PHE A 118 -11.50 -1.70 -7.40
N LYS A 119 -11.88 -0.67 -8.18
CA LYS A 119 -12.78 -0.82 -9.33
C LYS A 119 -12.07 -1.31 -10.59
N ASN A 120 -10.79 -0.98 -10.76
CA ASN A 120 -10.03 -1.23 -11.98
C ASN A 120 -8.78 -2.07 -11.69
N SER A 121 -8.89 -3.10 -10.84
CA SER A 121 -7.74 -3.87 -10.33
C SER A 121 -6.82 -4.40 -11.43
N ASP A 122 -7.38 -4.85 -12.55
CA ASP A 122 -6.62 -5.35 -13.70
C ASP A 122 -5.63 -4.32 -14.28
N ARG A 123 -5.95 -3.02 -14.18
CA ARG A 123 -5.07 -1.94 -14.62
C ARG A 123 -3.86 -1.74 -13.69
N TYR A 124 -4.01 -2.13 -12.44
CA TYR A 124 -3.04 -1.93 -11.36
C TYR A 124 -2.26 -3.19 -10.99
N LYS A 125 -2.78 -4.39 -11.31
CA LYS A 125 -2.12 -5.66 -11.00
C LYS A 125 -0.72 -5.68 -11.59
N GLY A 126 0.26 -6.05 -10.76
CA GLY A 126 1.67 -6.03 -11.13
C GLY A 126 2.26 -4.63 -11.31
N ARG A 127 1.63 -3.59 -10.75
CA ARG A 127 2.16 -2.22 -10.74
C ARG A 127 2.32 -1.68 -9.33
N LEU A 128 3.34 -0.87 -9.15
CA LEU A 128 3.58 -0.13 -7.92
C LEU A 128 2.53 0.96 -7.72
N VAL A 129 2.01 1.02 -6.50
CA VAL A 129 1.10 2.06 -6.03
C VAL A 129 1.55 2.54 -4.64
N THR A 130 1.24 3.79 -4.32
CA THR A 130 1.46 4.35 -2.98
C THR A 130 0.12 4.66 -2.34
N LEU A 131 -0.09 4.17 -1.12
CA LEU A 131 -1.26 4.46 -0.30
C LEU A 131 -0.82 5.06 1.03
N THR A 132 -1.59 6.02 1.53
CA THR A 132 -1.43 6.57 2.87
C THR A 132 -2.74 6.45 3.62
N GLY A 133 -2.67 5.99 4.86
CA GLY A 133 -3.85 5.77 5.66
C GLY A 133 -3.54 5.40 7.10
N ARG A 134 -4.47 4.64 7.67
CA ARG A 134 -4.48 4.25 9.07
C ARG A 134 -4.44 2.74 9.17
N VAL A 135 -3.61 2.18 10.05
CA VAL A 135 -3.52 0.74 10.26
C VAL A 135 -4.27 0.37 11.53
N ARG A 136 -5.27 -0.51 11.41
CA ARG A 136 -6.10 -0.99 12.54
C ARG A 136 -5.72 -2.37 13.05
N LYS A 137 -4.87 -3.07 12.30
CA LYS A 137 -4.34 -4.38 12.68
C LYS A 137 -2.97 -4.54 12.04
N LEU A 138 -1.99 -4.90 12.85
CA LEU A 138 -0.66 -5.27 12.40
C LEU A 138 -0.27 -6.55 13.13
N MET A 139 0.10 -7.56 12.37
CA MET A 139 0.57 -8.85 12.88
C MET A 139 1.82 -9.29 12.12
N HIS A 140 2.61 -10.16 12.72
CA HIS A 140 3.75 -10.79 12.07
C HIS A 140 3.65 -12.31 12.18
N TYR A 141 4.27 -13.02 11.24
CA TYR A 141 4.35 -14.47 11.22
C TYR A 141 5.60 -14.95 10.47
N PRO A 142 6.09 -16.17 10.75
CA PRO A 142 7.19 -16.74 9.97
C PRO A 142 6.75 -16.92 8.52
N ALA A 143 7.64 -16.59 7.59
CA ALA A 143 7.48 -16.98 6.20
C ALA A 143 7.54 -18.52 6.05
N ALA A 144 7.10 -19.03 4.91
CA ALA A 144 7.16 -20.46 4.62
C ALA A 144 8.63 -20.92 4.54
N ASP A 145 8.95 -22.04 5.20
CA ASP A 145 10.32 -22.56 5.32
C ASP A 145 10.98 -22.90 3.97
N ASP A 146 10.17 -23.12 2.93
CA ASP A 146 10.60 -23.50 1.59
C ASP A 146 10.83 -22.31 0.64
N ASN A 147 10.70 -21.06 1.12
CA ASN A 147 10.98 -19.90 0.28
C ASN A 147 12.48 -19.80 -0.05
N GLN A 148 12.80 -19.75 -1.35
CA GLN A 148 14.18 -19.76 -1.86
C GLN A 148 14.98 -18.47 -1.62
N TYR A 149 14.38 -17.45 -0.98
CA TYR A 149 14.97 -16.11 -0.84
C TYR A 149 15.42 -15.78 0.59
N GLY A 150 15.22 -16.69 1.53
CA GLY A 150 15.62 -16.50 2.94
C GLY A 150 14.82 -15.40 3.66
N ILE A 151 13.61 -15.09 3.19
CA ILE A 151 12.69 -14.23 3.92
C ILE A 151 12.19 -15.04 5.11
N ASN A 152 12.39 -14.54 6.33
CA ASN A 152 12.06 -15.30 7.55
C ASN A 152 10.78 -14.82 8.23
N THR A 153 10.45 -13.53 8.09
CA THR A 153 9.32 -12.90 8.77
C THR A 153 8.56 -12.03 7.79
N LEU A 154 7.24 -12.12 7.86
CA LEU A 154 6.31 -11.27 7.13
C LEU A 154 5.45 -10.50 8.12
N TYR A 155 5.08 -9.29 7.73
CA TYR A 155 4.17 -8.42 8.46
C TYR A 155 2.92 -8.21 7.61
N GLU A 156 1.75 -8.42 8.22
CA GLU A 156 0.44 -8.19 7.61
C GLU A 156 -0.23 -7.00 8.29
N ALA A 157 -0.46 -5.95 7.52
CA ALA A 157 -1.14 -4.74 7.96
C ALA A 157 -2.49 -4.57 7.26
N TRP A 158 -3.50 -4.21 8.04
CA TRP A 158 -4.84 -3.88 7.56
C TRP A 158 -4.99 -2.37 7.55
N MET A 159 -4.75 -1.78 6.39
CA MET A 159 -4.72 -0.34 6.16
C MET A 159 -6.06 0.17 5.62
N PHE A 160 -6.49 1.33 6.10
CA PHE A 160 -7.68 2.03 5.65
C PHE A 160 -7.27 3.44 5.19
N THR A 161 -7.46 3.73 3.90
CA THR A 161 -7.29 5.08 3.34
C THR A 161 -8.57 5.88 3.53
N ASP A 162 -8.50 7.21 3.42
CA ASP A 162 -9.67 8.07 3.64
C ASP A 162 -10.80 7.84 2.61
N ASP A 163 -10.45 7.37 1.40
CA ASP A 163 -11.38 7.00 0.34
C ASP A 163 -11.84 5.53 0.37
N SER A 164 -11.39 4.73 1.35
CA SER A 164 -11.70 3.29 1.45
C SER A 164 -12.96 2.93 2.25
N GLN A 165 -13.51 3.89 2.98
CA GLN A 165 -14.63 3.68 3.92
C GLN A 165 -14.32 2.59 4.98
N GLN A 166 -14.91 1.40 4.85
CA GLN A 166 -14.70 0.25 5.74
C GLN A 166 -14.01 -0.92 5.04
N ASN A 167 -13.53 -0.73 3.81
CA ASN A 167 -12.81 -1.76 3.06
C ASN A 167 -11.31 -1.60 3.31
N PRO A 168 -10.62 -2.62 3.82
CA PRO A 168 -9.19 -2.54 4.02
C PRO A 168 -8.43 -2.69 2.69
N THR A 169 -7.19 -2.21 2.69
CA THR A 169 -6.11 -2.78 1.90
C THR A 169 -5.31 -3.70 2.82
N VAL A 170 -5.12 -4.94 2.40
CA VAL A 170 -4.20 -5.87 3.08
C VAL A 170 -2.82 -5.62 2.51
N VAL A 171 -1.86 -5.39 3.38
CA VAL A 171 -0.47 -5.12 3.01
C VAL A 171 0.39 -6.22 3.61
N ILE A 172 1.14 -6.94 2.78
CA ILE A 172 2.20 -7.81 3.26
C ILE A 172 3.55 -7.17 2.97
N CYS A 173 4.39 -7.06 4.00
CA CYS A 173 5.71 -6.49 3.87
C CYS A 173 6.77 -7.25 4.67
N THR A 174 8.03 -7.04 4.31
CA THR A 174 9.17 -7.70 4.95
C THR A 174 9.75 -6.89 6.11
N GLU A 175 9.44 -5.59 6.18
CA GLU A 175 10.02 -4.67 7.15
C GLU A 175 8.94 -3.73 7.73
N VAL A 176 9.09 -3.38 9.00
CA VAL A 176 8.28 -2.36 9.66
C VAL A 176 9.19 -1.48 10.53
N PRO A 177 8.77 -0.25 10.87
CA PRO A 177 9.49 0.58 11.83
C PRO A 177 9.77 -0.19 13.13
N PRO A 178 10.92 0.02 13.80
CA PRO A 178 11.27 -0.74 15.00
C PRO A 178 10.19 -0.75 16.10
N ALA A 179 9.47 0.36 16.26
CA ALA A 179 8.37 0.50 17.22
C ALA A 179 7.13 -0.35 16.91
N LEU A 180 7.05 -0.94 15.71
CA LEU A 180 5.92 -1.73 15.21
C LEU A 180 6.25 -3.22 15.00
N LYS A 181 7.47 -3.65 15.36
CA LYS A 181 7.92 -5.04 15.14
C LYS A 181 7.03 -6.07 15.82
N ASP A 182 6.53 -5.76 17.01
CA ASP A 182 5.68 -6.66 17.78
C ASP A 182 4.18 -6.41 17.56
N GLY A 183 3.82 -5.60 16.56
CA GLY A 183 2.43 -5.20 16.26
C GLY A 183 2.18 -3.72 16.52
N LEU A 184 0.92 -3.36 16.77
CA LEU A 184 0.58 -2.00 17.18
C LEU A 184 1.10 -1.71 18.60
N PRO A 185 1.49 -0.46 18.92
CA PRO A 185 1.91 -0.12 20.27
C PRO A 185 0.84 -0.43 21.31
N ASP A 186 1.24 -0.86 22.51
CA ASP A 186 0.31 -1.19 23.59
C ASP A 186 -0.70 -0.07 23.87
N GLY A 187 -1.97 -0.44 24.04
CA GLY A 187 -3.05 0.51 24.26
C GLY A 187 -3.49 1.30 23.01
N THR A 188 -3.01 0.92 21.82
CA THR A 188 -3.35 1.55 20.54
C THR A 188 -4.07 0.59 19.61
N ASP A 189 -5.33 0.89 19.29
CA ASP A 189 -6.13 0.10 18.33
C ASP A 189 -5.96 0.56 16.87
N VAL A 190 -5.36 1.74 16.67
CA VAL A 190 -5.14 2.33 15.34
C VAL A 190 -3.96 3.28 15.35
N ILE A 191 -3.12 3.20 14.33
CA ILE A 191 -2.07 4.19 14.05
C ILE A 191 -2.38 4.92 12.74
N ASP A 192 -2.20 6.23 12.74
CA ASP A 192 -2.41 7.09 11.57
C ASP A 192 -1.09 7.39 10.85
N HIS A 193 -1.19 7.98 9.65
CA HIS A 193 -0.05 8.43 8.83
C HIS A 193 0.94 7.32 8.51
N VAL A 194 0.39 6.14 8.22
CA VAL A 194 1.16 5.03 7.65
C VAL A 194 1.08 5.12 6.13
N THR A 195 2.24 5.15 5.50
CA THR A 195 2.39 5.11 4.04
C THR A 195 2.99 3.77 3.64
N VAL A 196 2.52 3.22 2.53
CA VAL A 196 3.11 2.05 1.89
C VAL A 196 3.23 2.28 0.40
N THR A 197 4.34 1.83 -0.17
CA THR A 197 4.54 1.70 -1.61
C THR A 197 4.81 0.24 -1.94
N GLY A 198 4.05 -0.32 -2.88
CA GLY A 198 4.14 -1.74 -3.20
C GLY A 198 3.34 -2.15 -4.43
N TYR A 199 3.52 -3.38 -4.86
CA TYR A 199 2.83 -3.96 -6.01
C TYR A 199 1.42 -4.40 -5.61
N LEU A 200 0.40 -4.02 -6.38
CA LEU A 200 -0.89 -4.71 -6.29
C LEU A 200 -0.69 -6.14 -6.81
N PHE A 201 -0.81 -7.11 -5.91
CA PHE A 201 -0.65 -8.52 -6.23
C PHE A 201 -1.95 -9.10 -6.76
N LYS A 202 -3.03 -8.97 -5.96
CA LYS A 202 -4.37 -9.43 -6.33
C LYS A 202 -5.47 -8.82 -5.48
N MET A 203 -6.70 -9.05 -5.88
CA MET A 203 -7.90 -8.84 -5.06
C MET A 203 -8.11 -10.08 -4.17
N TYR A 204 -7.76 -9.96 -2.90
CA TYR A 204 -7.72 -11.03 -1.91
C TYR A 204 -9.07 -11.23 -1.22
N VAL A 205 -9.54 -12.48 -1.16
CA VAL A 205 -10.73 -12.85 -0.37
C VAL A 205 -10.33 -13.05 1.08
N TYR A 206 -11.06 -12.41 1.98
CA TYR A 206 -10.91 -12.60 3.42
C TYR A 206 -12.27 -12.82 4.07
N ASN A 207 -12.26 -13.51 5.22
CA ASN A 207 -13.47 -13.71 6.01
C ASN A 207 -13.62 -12.55 7.00
N ALA A 208 -14.63 -11.69 6.77
CA ALA A 208 -15.10 -10.78 7.80
C ALA A 208 -16.03 -11.53 8.77
N GLN A 209 -16.47 -10.86 9.84
CA GLN A 209 -17.33 -11.48 10.86
C GLN A 209 -18.67 -11.99 10.30
N ASP A 210 -19.18 -11.35 9.26
CA ASP A 210 -20.49 -11.58 8.68
C ASP A 210 -20.45 -12.35 7.35
N THR A 211 -19.47 -12.06 6.51
CA THR A 211 -19.37 -12.61 5.15
C THR A 211 -17.94 -12.59 4.63
N SER A 212 -17.68 -13.37 3.58
CA SER A 212 -16.45 -13.23 2.81
C SER A 212 -16.48 -11.92 2.03
N ARG A 213 -15.41 -11.15 2.13
CA ARG A 213 -15.22 -9.86 1.47
C ARG A 213 -13.94 -9.87 0.66
N VAL A 214 -13.76 -8.85 -0.15
CA VAL A 214 -12.59 -8.70 -1.03
C VAL A 214 -11.84 -7.43 -0.65
N ALA A 215 -10.52 -7.50 -0.60
CA ALA A 215 -9.63 -6.37 -0.36
C ALA A 215 -8.48 -6.39 -1.38
N PRO A 216 -7.93 -5.24 -1.78
CA PRO A 216 -6.65 -5.21 -2.48
C PRO A 216 -5.55 -5.79 -1.59
N LEU A 217 -4.69 -6.62 -2.17
CA LEU A 217 -3.48 -7.14 -1.52
C LEU A 217 -2.25 -6.49 -2.14
N ILE A 218 -1.52 -5.72 -1.34
CA ILE A 218 -0.28 -5.07 -1.74
C ILE A 218 0.91 -5.81 -1.12
N LEU A 219 1.90 -6.15 -1.95
CA LEU A 219 3.21 -6.60 -1.50
C LEU A 219 4.15 -5.42 -1.47
N ALA A 220 4.80 -5.16 -0.34
CA ALA A 220 5.65 -4.00 -0.12
C ALA A 220 6.97 -4.38 0.54
N LYS A 221 7.99 -3.53 0.38
CA LYS A 221 9.23 -3.67 1.15
C LYS A 221 8.98 -3.40 2.63
N GLN A 222 8.44 -2.21 2.92
CA GLN A 222 8.32 -1.70 4.29
C GLN A 222 7.06 -0.85 4.48
N LEU A 223 6.59 -0.78 5.73
CA LEU A 223 5.70 0.31 6.18
C LEU A 223 6.52 1.54 6.56
N GLU A 224 6.01 2.72 6.21
CA GLU A 224 6.54 3.99 6.70
C GLU A 224 5.53 4.60 7.67
N TRP A 225 5.91 4.74 8.94
CA TRP A 225 5.06 5.36 9.95
C TRP A 225 5.63 6.71 10.35
N ASN A 226 4.90 7.78 10.03
CA ASN A 226 5.25 9.15 10.38
C ASN A 226 4.19 9.71 11.34
N PRO A 227 4.29 9.45 12.65
CA PRO A 227 3.30 9.93 13.60
C PRO A 227 3.18 11.45 13.52
N ARG A 228 1.96 11.98 13.38
CA ARG A 228 1.74 13.40 13.61
C ARG A 228 2.12 13.70 15.05
N THR A 229 3.12 14.56 15.25
CA THR A 229 3.28 15.24 16.54
C THR A 229 1.98 16.00 16.78
N VAL A 230 1.15 15.53 17.70
CA VAL A 230 -0.01 16.29 18.15
C VAL A 230 0.54 17.58 18.74
N ASP A 231 0.23 18.72 18.12
CA ASP A 231 0.58 20.01 18.69
C ASP A 231 -0.26 20.22 19.96
N GLU A 232 0.31 19.83 21.11
CA GLU A 232 -0.34 19.97 22.41
C GLU A 232 -0.70 21.43 22.73
N GLN A 233 0.01 22.41 22.15
CA GLN A 233 -0.31 23.83 22.33
C GLN A 233 -1.64 24.21 21.66
N GLY A 234 -1.91 23.73 20.45
CA GLY A 234 -3.16 24.00 19.75
C GLY A 234 -4.39 23.48 20.51
N GLY A 235 -4.33 22.26 21.05
CA GLY A 235 -5.41 21.67 21.85
C GLY A 235 -5.66 22.39 23.17
N ARG A 236 -4.59 22.85 23.83
CA ARG A 236 -4.67 23.62 25.08
C ARG A 236 -5.28 25.01 24.85
N LEU A 237 -4.90 25.71 23.79
CA LEU A 237 -5.47 27.03 23.46
C LEU A 237 -6.95 26.92 23.08
N PHE A 238 -7.34 25.92 22.29
CA PHE A 238 -8.74 25.68 21.94
C PHE A 238 -9.62 25.40 23.17
N SER A 239 -9.14 24.55 24.09
CA SER A 239 -9.87 24.26 25.34
C SER A 239 -9.98 25.49 26.26
N GLN A 240 -8.95 26.34 26.33
CA GLN A 240 -9.00 27.61 27.06
C GLN A 240 -10.00 28.60 26.45
N ILE A 241 -10.04 28.72 25.12
CA ILE A 241 -11.01 29.58 24.42
C ILE A 241 -12.43 29.08 24.68
N LEU A 242 -12.67 27.77 24.58
CA LEU A 242 -13.99 27.19 24.83
C LEU A 242 -14.44 27.42 26.28
N ALA A 243 -13.56 27.18 27.25
CA ALA A 243 -13.84 27.41 28.67
C ALA A 243 -14.14 28.90 28.96
N GLY A 244 -13.34 29.82 28.40
CA GLY A 244 -13.58 31.25 28.54
C GLY A 244 -14.92 31.69 27.93
N THR A 245 -15.26 31.17 26.75
CA THR A 245 -16.53 31.47 26.08
C THR A 245 -17.72 30.97 26.90
N LEU A 246 -17.62 29.76 27.48
CA LEU A 246 -18.66 29.18 28.33
C LEU A 246 -18.88 30.02 29.60
N ILE A 247 -17.80 30.49 30.25
CA ILE A 247 -17.88 31.36 31.43
C ILE A 247 -18.59 32.68 31.10
N ILE A 248 -18.27 33.30 29.96
CA ILE A 248 -18.91 34.55 29.52
C ILE A 248 -20.40 34.34 29.26
N LEU A 249 -20.79 33.23 28.63
CA LEU A 249 -22.20 32.89 28.39
C LEU A 249 -22.96 32.71 29.71
N ILE A 250 -22.40 31.96 30.66
CA ILE A 250 -23.01 31.73 31.97
C ILE A 250 -23.16 33.05 32.73
N ALA A 251 -22.12 33.90 32.72
CA ALA A 251 -22.18 35.22 33.35
C ALA A 251 -23.24 36.11 32.69
N GLY A 252 -23.34 36.10 31.36
CA GLY A 252 -24.36 36.85 30.61
C GLY A 252 -25.78 36.41 30.98
N ILE A 253 -26.02 35.10 31.07
CA ILE A 253 -27.31 34.53 31.49
C ILE A 253 -27.62 34.94 32.93
N ALA A 254 -26.66 34.82 33.86
CA ALA A 254 -26.84 35.21 35.25
C ALA A 254 -27.18 36.70 35.40
N ILE A 255 -26.50 37.58 34.65
CA ILE A 255 -26.77 39.02 34.62
C ILE A 255 -28.17 39.30 34.06
N ALA A 256 -28.59 38.60 33.01
CA ALA A 256 -29.92 38.75 32.43
C ALA A 256 -31.02 38.35 33.43
N ILE A 257 -30.86 37.21 34.12
CA ILE A 257 -31.78 36.75 35.17
C ILE A 257 -31.83 37.76 36.32
N TRP A 258 -30.68 38.25 36.78
CA TRP A 258 -30.62 39.25 37.84
C TRP A 258 -31.36 40.54 37.45
N LYS A 259 -31.13 41.06 36.24
CA LYS A 259 -31.84 42.24 35.73
C LYS A 259 -33.36 42.02 35.60
N ALA A 260 -33.79 40.84 35.16
CA ALA A 260 -35.21 40.50 35.10
C ALA A 260 -35.85 40.49 36.50
N SER A 261 -35.19 39.86 37.48
CA SER A 261 -35.68 39.80 38.86
C SER A 261 -35.78 41.19 39.54
N GLN A 262 -34.88 42.12 39.19
CA GLN A 262 -34.90 43.50 39.70
C GLN A 262 -36.05 44.33 39.10
N ARG A 263 -36.43 44.06 37.84
CA ARG A 263 -37.60 44.70 37.21
C ARG A 263 -38.89 44.25 37.87
N ASP A 264 -39.06 42.97 38.17
CA ASP A 264 -40.26 42.44 38.82
C ASP A 264 -40.48 43.00 40.23
N LYS A 265 -39.41 43.20 41.00
CA LYS A 265 -39.51 43.84 42.33
C LYS A 265 -40.05 45.28 42.24
N ARG A 266 -39.65 46.05 41.22
CA ARG A 266 -40.11 47.44 41.01
C ARG A 266 -41.58 47.55 40.60
N PHE A 267 -42.16 46.50 40.00
CA PHE A 267 -43.59 46.48 39.65
C PHE A 267 -44.48 46.07 40.82
N ARG A 268 -43.95 45.34 41.80
CA ARG A 268 -44.70 44.91 42.99
C ARG A 268 -44.90 46.04 44.00
N ASP A 269 -43.94 46.97 44.11
CA ASP A 269 -44.02 48.13 45.00
C ASP A 269 -44.91 49.28 44.47
N ARG A 270 -45.39 49.20 43.21
CA ARG A 270 -46.31 50.20 42.62
C ARG A 270 -47.80 49.80 42.67
N ARG A 271 -48.13 48.63 43.23
CA ARG A 271 -49.50 48.11 43.36
C ARG A 271 -49.94 47.87 44.81
N GLY A 272 -49.13 48.26 45.79
CA GLY A 272 -49.54 48.44 47.19
C GLY A 272 -49.72 49.92 47.48
#